data_AF-A0A356B9P8-F1
#
_entry.id   AF-A0A356B9P8-F1
#
_cell.length_a   1.000
_cell.length_b   1.000
_cell.length_c   1.000
_cell.angle_alpha   90.00
_cell.angle_beta   90.00
_cell.angle_gamma   90.00
#
_symmetry.space_group_name_H-M   'P 1'
#
loop_
_entity.id
_entity.type
_entity.pdbx_description
1 polymer ?
#
loop_
_entity_poly.entity_id
_entity_poly.type
_entity_poly.pdbx_seq_one_letter_code
_entity_poly.pdbx_strand_id
1 'polypeptide(L)'
;MPQIIYDGQCPFCSDYVSKLQLEHTVGRVELIDVRTDPELVAKLKNQGYELDKGMVFIQDGNYYFGHDAMHRLALLSTKSDWFNRFNNWLFSIKLLAFFIYPLLRLGRNSTLLLMGREPIQQDTTRQALFKLFTIIWAIFYLLHVTVYSTQYARASFITSLGIGVFALALLLKPGSKPLFIATVVVGCISAVGQMPIISNHSLITNFFLLSAILLGIYHSLRGSSWALYFQQLCYAGRGLLLIMYLYGVLHKINSDFLNPDVSCAVTLWREMPYFLSWLDFNVIHYLTIYGTLIGETAIAICLLIPRWRHLGIVCGMAFHALLGLSGYSMYPPFSTLCIALHCCFLSPMAAQNIIKAKEWIILWRWFNSLKGVLAGSGLLLMLLFTAWIQSYVAFGILWLLLISPFLLVVARYGNAPAVRPLQADVPSRMIVGSIILLFLFNGFTPYLGLKTAQSINMFANLRLEAGVSNHLIFTGRPGPWHYLDDIVTIENGGGIAALEYAKNNKLGIVYYQLLHYLQQNPTAKIDYIRNSILHKQQSAETLQQDITDILHPEWVRKVLHFHAVDFTVPKPCALDR
;
A
#
# COMPACT_ATOMS: atom_id res chain seq x y z
N MET A 1 29.04 39.98 15.39
CA MET A 1 29.05 39.87 13.91
C MET A 1 27.85 39.03 13.50
N PRO A 2 27.05 39.42 12.49
CA PRO A 2 25.95 38.61 11.99
C PRO A 2 26.46 37.29 11.39
N GLN A 3 25.75 36.19 11.62
CA GLN A 3 26.10 34.86 11.10
C GLN A 3 24.92 34.26 10.34
N ILE A 4 25.18 33.67 9.17
CA ILE A 4 24.21 32.90 8.38
C ILE A 4 24.67 31.45 8.34
N ILE A 5 23.89 30.56 8.95
CA ILE A 5 24.14 29.12 8.97
C ILE A 5 23.21 28.47 7.95
N TYR A 6 23.80 27.89 6.91
CA TYR A 6 23.09 27.36 5.75
C TYR A 6 23.62 25.99 5.33
N ASP A 7 22.92 25.32 4.42
CA ASP A 7 23.33 24.03 3.86
C ASP A 7 24.05 24.23 2.53
N GLY A 8 25.38 24.10 2.52
CA GLY A 8 26.20 24.35 1.34
C GLY A 8 26.01 23.36 0.20
N GLN A 9 25.42 22.18 0.46
CA GLN A 9 25.07 21.22 -0.59
C GLN A 9 23.74 21.54 -1.29
N CYS A 10 22.97 22.51 -0.79
CA CYS A 10 21.76 22.98 -1.46
C CYS A 10 22.12 24.14 -2.40
N PRO A 11 21.99 23.98 -3.74
CA PRO A 11 22.33 25.05 -4.68
C PRO A 11 21.50 26.31 -4.44
N PHE A 12 20.23 26.17 -4.08
CA PHE A 12 19.38 27.33 -3.77
C PHE A 12 19.81 28.07 -2.50
N CYS A 13 20.29 27.36 -1.47
CA CYS A 13 20.74 28.00 -0.24
C CYS A 13 22.04 28.75 -0.46
N SER A 14 23.01 28.12 -1.13
CA SER A 14 24.30 28.73 -1.48
C SER A 14 24.11 29.97 -2.37
N ASP A 15 23.28 29.85 -3.42
CA ASP A 15 22.95 30.98 -4.29
C ASP A 15 22.23 32.11 -3.55
N TYR A 16 21.27 31.77 -2.68
CA TYR A 16 20.49 32.76 -1.94
C TYR A 16 21.39 33.63 -1.05
N VAL A 17 22.27 32.97 -0.28
CA VAL A 17 23.17 33.65 0.65
C VAL A 17 24.20 34.50 -0.10
N SER A 18 24.71 34.01 -1.23
CA SER A 18 25.63 34.77 -2.09
C SER A 18 24.97 36.00 -2.73
N LYS A 19 23.75 35.87 -3.26
CA LYS A 19 23.04 36.94 -3.97
C LYS A 19 22.45 38.02 -3.06
N LEU A 20 22.22 37.70 -1.78
CA LEU A 20 21.71 38.65 -0.80
C LEU A 20 22.60 39.88 -0.60
N GLN A 21 23.91 39.77 -0.89
CA GLN A 21 24.88 40.87 -0.80
C GLN A 21 24.79 41.65 0.53
N LEU A 22 24.45 40.96 1.63
CA LEU A 22 24.21 41.57 2.94
C LEU A 22 25.42 42.36 3.46
N GLU A 23 26.63 42.00 3.01
CA GLU A 23 27.84 42.71 3.39
C GLU A 23 27.82 44.20 3.02
N HIS A 24 27.12 44.55 1.94
CA HIS A 24 26.95 45.93 1.50
C HIS A 24 26.04 46.76 2.41
N THR A 25 25.22 46.13 3.27
CA THR A 25 24.21 46.78 4.11
C THR A 25 24.52 46.70 5.60
N VAL A 26 25.05 45.57 6.07
CA VAL A 26 25.29 45.31 7.50
C VAL A 26 26.77 45.12 7.86
N GLY A 27 27.70 45.32 6.91
CA GLY A 27 29.13 45.07 7.09
C GLY A 27 29.46 43.57 7.03
N ARG A 28 30.62 43.15 7.54
CA ARG A 28 31.06 41.73 7.45
C ARG A 28 30.01 40.76 7.99
N VAL A 29 29.64 39.74 7.19
CA VAL A 29 28.72 38.66 7.57
C VAL A 29 29.47 37.35 7.50
N GLU A 30 29.37 36.54 8.55
CA GLU A 30 29.99 35.22 8.59
C GLU A 30 29.05 34.17 7.98
N LEU A 31 29.51 33.49 6.93
CA LEU A 31 28.77 32.42 6.27
C LEU A 31 29.29 31.07 6.75
N ILE A 32 28.42 30.28 7.39
CA ILE A 32 28.80 28.99 7.97
C ILE A 32 28.04 27.89 7.25
N ASP A 33 28.77 27.04 6.51
CA ASP A 33 28.20 25.80 5.99
C ASP A 33 28.04 24.80 7.13
N VAL A 34 26.80 24.42 7.38
CA VAL A 34 26.43 23.49 8.44
C VAL A 34 27.06 22.10 8.29
N ARG A 35 27.52 21.74 7.09
CA ARG A 35 28.12 20.42 6.81
C ARG A 35 29.59 20.32 7.20
N THR A 36 30.26 21.44 7.45
CA THR A 36 31.66 21.47 7.86
C THR A 36 31.84 21.54 9.38
N ASP A 37 30.77 21.80 10.14
CA ASP A 37 30.80 21.97 11.59
C ASP A 37 29.72 21.12 12.32
N PRO A 38 30.05 19.86 12.65
CA PRO A 38 29.15 18.97 13.38
C PRO A 38 28.83 19.42 14.81
N GLU A 39 29.73 20.16 15.46
CA GLU A 39 29.52 20.64 16.83
C GLU A 39 28.45 21.74 16.86
N LEU A 40 28.51 22.66 15.89
CA LEU A 40 27.48 23.69 15.71
C LEU A 40 26.11 23.07 15.39
N VAL A 41 26.06 22.02 14.56
CA VAL A 41 24.81 21.27 14.31
C VAL A 41 24.22 20.76 15.62
N ALA A 42 25.04 20.11 16.46
CA ALA A 42 24.60 19.54 17.71
C ALA A 42 24.11 20.63 18.69
N LYS A 43 24.83 21.75 18.77
CA LYS A 43 24.46 22.90 19.61
C LYS A 43 23.11 23.49 19.20
N LEU A 44 22.92 23.80 17.92
CA LEU A 44 21.68 24.38 17.40
C LEU A 44 20.50 23.42 17.54
N LYS A 45 20.75 22.12 17.33
CA LYS A 45 19.73 21.08 17.55
C LYS A 45 19.28 21.04 19.01
N ASN A 46 20.21 21.11 19.97
CA ASN A 46 19.88 21.14 21.40
C ASN A 46 19.08 22.38 21.80
N GLN A 47 19.21 23.47 21.04
CA GLN A 47 18.40 24.69 21.18
C GLN A 47 17.04 24.62 20.45
N GLY A 48 16.73 23.51 19.77
CA GLY A 48 15.46 23.30 19.07
C GLY A 48 15.48 23.66 17.57
N TYR A 49 16.63 24.05 17.01
CA TYR A 49 16.76 24.38 15.59
C TYR A 49 17.13 23.14 14.77
N GLU A 50 16.21 22.66 13.93
CA GLU A 50 16.41 21.50 13.06
C GLU A 50 16.87 21.96 11.67
N LEU A 51 18.16 21.83 11.36
CA LEU A 51 18.78 22.47 10.19
C LEU A 51 18.36 21.86 8.83
N ASP A 52 17.81 20.64 8.85
CA ASP A 52 17.10 20.04 7.71
C ASP A 52 15.77 20.75 7.40
N LYS A 53 15.21 21.50 8.37
CA LYS A 53 13.98 22.29 8.23
C LYS A 53 14.21 23.75 7.87
N GLY A 54 15.44 24.26 7.95
CA GLY A 54 15.73 25.64 7.58
C GLY A 54 17.13 26.14 7.96
N MET A 55 17.43 27.34 7.48
CA MET A 55 18.65 28.08 7.85
C MET A 55 18.45 28.82 9.17
N VAL A 56 19.57 29.17 9.82
CA VAL A 56 19.58 30.00 11.02
C VAL A 56 20.32 31.30 10.70
N PHE A 57 19.72 32.43 11.06
CA PHE A 57 20.37 33.74 11.04
C PHE A 57 20.55 34.22 12.47
N ILE A 58 21.78 34.60 12.84
CA ILE A 58 22.13 35.08 14.17
C ILE A 58 22.53 36.55 14.06
N GLN A 59 21.85 37.41 14.80
CA GLN A 59 22.14 38.85 14.87
C GLN A 59 21.90 39.36 16.29
N ASP A 60 22.90 40.05 16.86
CA ASP A 60 22.84 40.66 18.20
C ASP A 60 22.38 39.68 19.30
N GLY A 61 22.86 38.44 19.24
CA GLY A 61 22.49 37.37 20.17
C GLY A 61 21.10 36.73 19.92
N ASN A 62 20.32 37.26 18.98
CA ASN A 62 19.01 36.71 18.60
C ASN A 62 19.13 35.69 17.47
N TYR A 63 18.37 34.60 17.59
CA TYR A 63 18.32 33.50 16.63
C TYR A 63 17.02 33.55 15.84
N TYR A 64 17.14 33.69 14.53
CA TYR A 64 16.02 33.64 13.59
C TYR A 64 16.12 32.34 12.79
N PHE A 65 15.02 31.61 12.64
CA PHE A 65 15.02 30.29 12.00
C PHE A 65 14.00 30.17 10.87
N GLY A 66 14.43 29.58 9.77
CA GLY A 66 13.58 29.29 8.61
C GLY A 66 12.90 30.55 8.05
N HIS A 67 11.57 30.61 8.09
CA HIS A 67 10.81 31.76 7.58
C HIS A 67 11.13 33.08 8.31
N ASP A 68 11.40 33.05 9.62
CA ASP A 68 11.80 34.24 10.38
C ASP A 68 13.19 34.72 9.95
N ALA A 69 14.10 33.79 9.64
CA ALA A 69 15.42 34.13 9.09
C ALA A 69 15.27 34.79 7.72
N MET A 70 14.48 34.19 6.82
CA MET A 70 14.20 34.74 5.48
C MET A 70 13.58 36.14 5.55
N HIS A 71 12.60 36.34 6.44
CA HIS A 71 11.96 37.64 6.65
C HIS A 71 12.98 38.68 7.14
N ARG A 72 13.80 38.33 8.13
CA ARG A 72 14.81 39.25 8.67
C ARG A 72 15.88 39.59 7.64
N LEU A 73 16.38 38.61 6.90
CA LEU A 73 17.38 38.80 5.84
C LEU A 73 16.82 39.69 4.72
N ALA A 74 15.55 39.51 4.34
CA ALA A 74 14.90 40.32 3.31
C ALA A 74 14.72 41.80 3.72
N LEU A 75 14.46 42.08 5.01
CA LEU A 75 14.40 43.44 5.54
C LEU A 75 15.77 44.13 5.58
N LEU A 76 16.85 43.36 5.74
CA LEU A 76 18.22 43.86 5.80
C LEU A 76 18.89 43.98 4.43
N SER A 77 18.40 43.25 3.42
CA SER A 77 18.96 43.25 2.06
C SER A 77 18.75 44.57 1.29
N THR A 78 19.67 44.90 0.38
CA THR A 78 19.58 46.10 -0.49
C THR A 78 18.40 45.99 -1.47
N LYS A 79 17.81 47.11 -1.90
CA LYS A 79 16.76 47.11 -2.94
C LYS A 79 17.30 47.40 -4.35
N SER A 80 18.62 47.37 -4.54
CA SER A 80 19.29 47.80 -5.78
C SER A 80 19.04 46.83 -6.94
N ASP A 81 19.05 45.53 -6.67
CA ASP A 81 19.02 44.50 -7.71
C ASP A 81 17.63 43.87 -7.85
N TRP A 82 17.27 43.43 -9.07
CA TRP A 82 15.97 42.80 -9.36
C TRP A 82 15.65 41.64 -8.39
N PHE A 83 16.65 40.78 -8.13
CA PHE A 83 16.51 39.65 -7.22
C PHE A 83 16.19 40.09 -5.80
N ASN A 84 16.91 41.09 -5.28
CA ASN A 84 16.67 41.58 -3.93
C ASN A 84 15.36 42.37 -3.82
N ARG A 85 14.92 43.07 -4.87
CA ARG A 85 13.58 43.68 -4.93
C ARG A 85 12.49 42.63 -4.83
N PHE A 86 12.61 41.54 -5.58
CA PHE A 86 11.66 40.42 -5.52
C PHE A 86 11.68 39.72 -4.15
N ASN A 87 12.88 39.42 -3.62
CA ASN A 87 13.06 38.84 -2.28
C ASN A 87 12.43 39.72 -1.18
N ASN A 88 12.66 41.03 -1.25
CA ASN A 88 12.08 41.99 -0.32
C ASN A 88 10.55 42.03 -0.47
N TRP A 89 10.00 42.13 -1.68
CA TRP A 89 8.54 42.10 -1.88
C TRP A 89 7.90 40.81 -1.32
N LEU A 90 8.52 39.66 -1.56
CA LEU A 90 8.00 38.35 -1.16
C LEU A 90 8.10 38.09 0.35
N PHE A 91 9.20 38.50 0.98
CA PHE A 91 9.49 38.18 2.39
C PHE A 91 9.38 39.35 3.36
N SER A 92 9.05 40.58 2.91
CA SER A 92 8.79 41.71 3.83
C SER A 92 7.50 41.56 4.62
N ILE A 93 6.54 40.78 4.13
CA ILE A 93 5.31 40.48 4.87
C ILE A 93 5.52 39.16 5.63
N LYS A 94 5.52 39.22 6.96
CA LYS A 94 5.76 38.05 7.82
C LYS A 94 4.79 36.90 7.55
N LEU A 95 3.51 37.20 7.30
CA LEU A 95 2.50 36.21 6.93
C LEU A 95 2.83 35.53 5.59
N LEU A 96 3.27 36.29 4.59
CA LEU A 96 3.62 35.75 3.28
C LEU A 96 4.85 34.84 3.37
N ALA A 97 5.86 35.25 4.14
CA ALA A 97 7.02 34.41 4.45
C ALA A 97 6.60 33.09 5.12
N PHE A 98 5.68 33.15 6.08
CA PHE A 98 5.16 31.95 6.77
C PHE A 98 4.46 30.96 5.83
N PHE A 99 3.64 31.43 4.88
CA PHE A 99 2.91 30.55 3.95
C PHE A 99 3.77 30.01 2.81
N ILE A 100 4.73 30.80 2.30
CA ILE A 100 5.55 30.42 1.15
C ILE A 100 6.73 29.53 1.56
N TYR A 101 7.28 29.75 2.75
CA TYR A 101 8.47 29.03 3.21
C TYR A 101 8.35 27.49 3.18
N PRO A 102 7.20 26.87 3.56
CA PRO A 102 6.98 25.44 3.38
C PRO A 102 7.21 24.94 1.94
N LEU A 103 6.80 25.70 0.93
CA LEU A 103 6.98 25.35 -0.48
C LEU A 103 8.45 25.47 -0.90
N LEU A 104 9.15 26.52 -0.48
CA LEU A 104 10.59 26.66 -0.71
C LEU A 104 11.39 25.53 -0.07
N ARG A 105 11.03 25.16 1.16
CA ARG A 105 11.65 24.02 1.86
C ARG A 105 11.37 22.71 1.13
N LEU A 106 10.15 22.51 0.63
CA LEU A 106 9.82 21.34 -0.19
C LEU A 106 10.69 21.30 -1.45
N GLY A 107 10.88 22.43 -2.13
CA GLY A 107 11.80 22.56 -3.27
C GLY A 107 13.24 22.19 -2.89
N ARG A 108 13.80 22.80 -1.83
CA ARG A 108 15.13 22.46 -1.28
C ARG A 108 15.28 20.96 -1.04
N ASN A 109 14.35 20.38 -0.27
CA ASN A 109 14.45 18.99 0.17
C ASN A 109 14.28 18.02 -1.01
N SER A 110 13.44 18.36 -1.99
CA SER A 110 13.25 17.56 -3.21
C SER A 110 14.51 17.59 -4.07
N THR A 111 15.14 18.75 -4.25
CA THR A 111 16.39 18.88 -5.01
C THR A 111 17.54 18.13 -4.34
N LEU A 112 17.71 18.27 -3.02
CA LEU A 112 18.71 17.51 -2.26
C LEU A 112 18.49 16.00 -2.41
N LEU A 113 17.24 15.55 -2.33
CA LEU A 113 16.86 14.14 -2.50
C LEU A 113 17.20 13.61 -3.91
N LEU A 114 16.88 14.36 -4.96
CA LEU A 114 17.15 13.98 -6.35
C LEU A 114 18.65 14.01 -6.68
N MET A 115 19.40 14.93 -6.08
CA MET A 115 20.87 14.98 -6.16
C MET A 115 21.56 13.89 -5.32
N GLY A 116 20.80 13.08 -4.56
CA GLY A 116 21.35 12.04 -3.69
C GLY A 116 22.11 12.58 -2.47
N ARG A 117 21.83 13.81 -2.03
CA ARG A 117 22.45 14.41 -0.84
C ARG A 117 21.78 13.86 0.42
N GLU A 118 22.59 13.47 1.38
CA GLU A 118 22.09 12.95 2.65
C GLU A 118 21.57 14.09 3.55
N PRO A 119 20.52 13.84 4.36
CA PRO A 119 20.11 14.75 5.40
C PRO A 119 21.28 15.07 6.33
N ILE A 120 21.27 16.26 6.91
CA ILE A 120 22.31 16.70 7.86
C ILE A 120 22.34 15.75 9.06
N GLN A 121 21.18 15.23 9.47
CA GLN A 121 21.09 14.25 10.55
C GLN A 121 20.70 12.86 10.03
N GLN A 122 21.56 11.87 10.30
CA GLN A 122 21.33 10.49 9.89
C GLN A 122 20.78 9.62 11.03
N ASP A 123 19.73 8.87 10.74
CA ASP A 123 19.20 7.83 11.62
C ASP A 123 19.41 6.45 10.97
N THR A 124 20.62 5.93 11.14
CA THR A 124 21.03 4.64 10.55
C THR A 124 20.21 3.46 11.09
N THR A 125 19.63 3.58 12.28
CA THR A 125 18.78 2.55 12.90
C THR A 125 17.45 2.43 12.19
N ARG A 126 16.76 3.54 11.95
CA ARG A 126 15.46 3.50 11.25
C ARG A 126 15.61 3.25 9.74
N GLN A 127 16.78 3.50 9.16
CA GLN A 127 17.08 3.16 7.76
C GLN A 127 17.09 1.65 7.48
N ALA A 128 17.50 0.81 8.45
CA ALA A 128 17.55 -0.64 8.27
C ALA A 128 16.17 -1.22 7.95
N LEU A 129 15.15 -0.78 8.67
CA LEU A 129 13.77 -1.22 8.47
C LEU A 129 13.25 -0.82 7.08
N PHE A 130 13.54 0.41 6.65
CA PHE A 130 13.16 0.89 5.34
C PHE A 130 13.80 0.05 4.22
N LYS A 131 15.09 -0.29 4.36
CA LYS A 131 15.79 -1.16 3.40
C LYS A 131 15.10 -2.52 3.27
N LEU A 132 14.86 -3.22 4.39
CA LEU A 132 14.19 -4.53 4.38
C LEU A 132 12.80 -4.45 3.75
N PHE A 133 12.00 -3.43 4.13
CA PHE A 133 10.69 -3.20 3.55
C PHE A 133 10.75 -3.00 2.03
N THR A 134 11.67 -2.14 1.54
CA THR A 134 11.77 -1.86 0.10
C THR A 134 12.17 -3.06 -0.74
N ILE A 135 12.92 -4.02 -0.19
CA ILE A 135 13.25 -5.28 -0.88
C ILE A 135 11.96 -6.07 -1.14
N ILE A 136 11.17 -6.31 -0.09
CA ILE A 136 9.93 -7.10 -0.22
C ILE A 136 8.89 -6.36 -1.05
N TRP A 137 8.80 -5.03 -0.90
CA TRP A 137 7.94 -4.17 -1.71
C TRP A 137 8.27 -4.24 -3.21
N ALA A 138 9.56 -4.22 -3.55
CA ALA A 138 10.01 -4.39 -4.92
C ALA A 138 9.66 -5.78 -5.48
N ILE A 139 9.90 -6.84 -4.71
CA ILE A 139 9.51 -8.21 -5.11
C ILE A 139 8.00 -8.30 -5.32
N PHE A 140 7.19 -7.74 -4.42
CA PHE A 140 5.74 -7.68 -4.57
C PHE A 140 5.33 -7.09 -5.92
N TYR A 141 5.88 -5.92 -6.28
CA TYR A 141 5.51 -5.27 -7.53
C TYR A 141 5.97 -6.03 -8.78
N LEU A 142 7.14 -6.67 -8.74
CA LEU A 142 7.60 -7.52 -9.83
C LEU A 142 6.66 -8.70 -10.06
N LEU A 143 6.22 -9.35 -8.98
CA LEU A 143 5.26 -10.46 -9.05
C LEU A 143 3.88 -9.97 -9.51
N HIS A 144 3.41 -8.85 -8.96
CA HIS A 144 2.14 -8.24 -9.31
C HIS A 144 2.07 -7.92 -10.81
N VAL A 145 3.08 -7.24 -11.35
CA VAL A 145 3.14 -6.95 -12.80
C VAL A 145 3.21 -8.23 -13.63
N THR A 146 3.98 -9.23 -13.20
CA THR A 146 4.12 -10.51 -13.90
C THR A 146 2.80 -11.26 -14.01
N VAL A 147 2.06 -11.41 -12.91
CA VAL A 147 0.79 -12.14 -12.91
C VAL A 147 -0.31 -11.36 -13.63
N TYR A 148 -0.39 -10.03 -13.43
CA TYR A 148 -1.41 -9.21 -14.11
C TYR A 148 -1.23 -9.16 -15.63
N SER A 149 0.02 -9.14 -16.12
CA SER A 149 0.30 -9.09 -17.55
C SER A 149 0.04 -10.41 -18.26
N THR A 150 0.25 -11.55 -17.57
CA THR A 150 0.14 -12.89 -18.16
C THR A 150 -1.26 -13.50 -18.01
N GLN A 151 -1.95 -13.28 -16.88
CA GLN A 151 -3.23 -13.92 -16.59
C GLN A 151 -4.45 -13.06 -16.92
N TYR A 152 -4.40 -11.76 -16.63
CA TYR A 152 -5.61 -10.94 -16.57
C TYR A 152 -5.76 -9.94 -17.73
N ALA A 153 -4.74 -9.74 -18.57
CA ALA A 153 -4.73 -8.81 -19.72
C ALA A 153 -5.26 -7.39 -19.42
N ARG A 154 -5.33 -6.99 -18.13
CA ARG A 154 -5.98 -5.77 -17.63
C ARG A 154 -5.02 -4.62 -17.34
N ALA A 155 -3.74 -4.86 -17.51
CA ALA A 155 -2.73 -3.90 -17.13
C ALA A 155 -2.43 -2.96 -18.30
N SER A 156 -2.55 -1.63 -18.11
CA SER A 156 -2.02 -0.67 -19.08
C SER A 156 -0.53 -0.95 -19.25
N PHE A 157 -0.11 -1.30 -20.47
CA PHE A 157 1.26 -1.70 -20.81
C PHE A 157 2.29 -0.72 -20.24
N ILE A 158 2.01 0.58 -20.38
CA ILE A 158 2.91 1.67 -19.95
C ILE A 158 3.07 1.71 -18.43
N THR A 159 1.95 1.71 -17.68
CA THR A 159 2.03 1.80 -16.20
C THR A 159 2.65 0.54 -15.60
N SER A 160 2.40 -0.63 -16.19
CA SER A 160 2.93 -1.92 -15.74
C SER A 160 4.42 -2.02 -15.97
N LEU A 161 4.89 -1.59 -17.15
CA LEU A 161 6.30 -1.48 -17.47
C LEU A 161 7.02 -0.50 -16.52
N GLY A 162 6.42 0.67 -16.29
CA GLY A 162 6.95 1.66 -15.35
C GLY A 162 7.12 1.11 -13.93
N ILE A 163 6.10 0.44 -13.39
CA ILE A 163 6.17 -0.22 -12.07
C ILE A 163 7.28 -1.27 -12.07
N GLY A 164 7.35 -2.14 -13.09
CA GLY A 164 8.36 -3.18 -13.18
C GLY A 164 9.79 -2.64 -13.19
N VAL A 165 10.04 -1.58 -13.98
CA VAL A 165 11.36 -0.92 -14.07
C VAL A 165 11.75 -0.30 -12.72
N PHE A 166 10.86 0.47 -12.10
CA PHE A 166 11.18 1.09 -10.81
C PHE A 166 11.30 0.07 -9.67
N ALA A 167 10.50 -1.00 -9.69
CA ALA A 167 10.63 -2.09 -8.74
C ALA A 167 11.96 -2.83 -8.89
N LEU A 168 12.38 -3.14 -10.12
CA LEU A 168 13.70 -3.75 -10.38
C LEU A 168 14.83 -2.83 -9.92
N ALA A 169 14.78 -1.54 -10.26
CA ALA A 169 15.76 -0.56 -9.81
C ALA A 169 15.79 -0.44 -8.26
N LEU A 170 14.64 -0.49 -7.60
CA LEU A 170 14.53 -0.45 -6.15
C LEU A 170 15.12 -1.71 -5.51
N LEU A 171 14.96 -2.88 -6.15
CA LEU A 171 15.57 -4.14 -5.70
C LEU A 171 17.09 -4.10 -5.80
N LEU A 172 17.63 -3.47 -6.85
CA LEU A 172 19.07 -3.27 -7.03
C LEU A 172 19.66 -2.22 -6.07
N LYS A 173 18.86 -1.22 -5.65
CA LYS A 173 19.27 -0.19 -4.69
C LYS A 173 18.26 -0.03 -3.54
N PRO A 174 18.15 -1.01 -2.61
CA PRO A 174 17.18 -0.92 -1.52
C PRO A 174 17.43 0.25 -0.58
N GLY A 175 16.35 0.80 -0.06
CA GLY A 175 16.36 2.02 0.75
C GLY A 175 16.54 3.31 -0.06
N SER A 176 16.53 3.23 -1.40
CA SER A 176 16.50 4.41 -2.26
C SER A 176 15.13 5.10 -2.16
N LYS A 177 15.09 6.27 -1.49
CA LYS A 177 13.87 7.05 -1.31
C LYS A 177 13.24 7.50 -2.64
N PRO A 178 14.00 8.02 -3.63
CA PRO A 178 13.42 8.41 -4.93
C PRO A 178 12.77 7.24 -5.67
N LEU A 179 13.41 6.06 -5.67
CA LEU A 179 12.87 4.88 -6.34
C LEU A 179 11.61 4.37 -5.64
N PHE A 180 11.59 4.37 -4.31
CA PHE A 180 10.38 4.05 -3.56
C PHE A 180 9.24 5.02 -3.91
N ILE A 181 9.49 6.34 -3.91
CA ILE A 181 8.49 7.35 -4.32
C ILE A 181 8.00 7.10 -5.74
N ALA A 182 8.90 6.76 -6.68
CA ALA A 182 8.52 6.43 -8.05
C ALA A 182 7.57 5.21 -8.10
N THR A 183 7.85 4.14 -7.34
CA THR A 183 6.91 2.99 -7.26
C THR A 183 5.55 3.38 -6.68
N VAL A 184 5.52 4.30 -5.70
CA VAL A 184 4.26 4.80 -5.12
C VAL A 184 3.47 5.62 -6.14
N VAL A 185 4.12 6.57 -6.82
CA VAL A 185 3.46 7.44 -7.81
C VAL A 185 2.91 6.64 -8.99
N VAL A 186 3.74 5.81 -9.61
CA VAL A 186 3.30 4.98 -10.75
C VAL A 186 2.28 3.94 -10.29
N GLY A 187 2.43 3.39 -9.09
CA GLY A 187 1.44 2.52 -8.45
C GLY A 187 0.07 3.18 -8.32
N CYS A 188 0.02 4.46 -7.92
CA CYS A 188 -1.25 5.21 -7.82
C CYS A 188 -1.87 5.49 -9.18
N ILE A 189 -1.07 5.84 -10.18
CA ILE A 189 -1.55 6.04 -11.55
C ILE A 189 -2.15 4.73 -12.08
N SER A 190 -1.46 3.61 -11.86
CA SER A 190 -1.94 2.29 -12.25
C SER A 190 -3.21 1.90 -11.48
N ALA A 191 -3.27 2.18 -10.18
CA ALA A 191 -4.44 1.91 -9.34
C ALA A 191 -5.70 2.63 -9.85
N VAL A 192 -5.58 3.91 -10.23
CA VAL A 192 -6.68 4.69 -10.83
C VAL A 192 -7.04 4.15 -12.21
N GLY A 193 -6.05 3.83 -13.05
CA GLY A 193 -6.27 3.30 -14.40
C GLY A 193 -6.89 1.90 -14.44
N GLN A 194 -6.70 1.11 -13.38
CA GLN A 194 -7.28 -0.24 -13.24
C GLN A 194 -8.65 -0.24 -12.54
N MET A 195 -9.19 0.91 -12.15
CA MET A 195 -10.54 0.95 -11.60
C MET A 195 -11.56 0.59 -12.69
N PRO A 196 -12.51 -0.32 -12.42
CA PRO A 196 -12.81 -0.93 -11.12
C PRO A 196 -11.91 -2.13 -10.74
N ILE A 197 -11.32 -2.08 -9.55
CA ILE A 197 -10.46 -3.16 -9.01
C ILE A 197 -11.33 -4.33 -8.55
N ILE A 198 -11.00 -5.58 -8.88
CA ILE A 198 -11.82 -6.73 -8.42
C ILE A 198 -11.16 -7.49 -7.26
N SER A 199 -9.83 -7.37 -7.11
CA SER A 199 -9.07 -8.20 -6.17
C SER A 199 -8.84 -7.55 -4.80
N ASN A 200 -8.86 -8.37 -3.74
CA ASN A 200 -8.64 -7.91 -2.35
C ASN A 200 -7.20 -7.40 -2.10
N HIS A 201 -6.19 -7.98 -2.74
CA HIS A 201 -4.80 -7.53 -2.54
C HIS A 201 -4.53 -6.17 -3.20
N SER A 202 -5.14 -5.87 -4.35
CA SER A 202 -5.06 -4.54 -4.96
C SER A 202 -5.76 -3.50 -4.09
N LEU A 203 -6.86 -3.87 -3.41
CA LEU A 203 -7.49 -2.98 -2.44
C LEU A 203 -6.54 -2.62 -1.29
N ILE A 204 -5.91 -3.61 -0.64
CA ILE A 204 -4.93 -3.37 0.43
C ILE A 204 -3.78 -2.48 -0.08
N THR A 205 -3.27 -2.80 -1.28
CA THR A 205 -2.21 -2.01 -1.93
C THR A 205 -2.63 -0.57 -2.13
N ASN A 206 -3.86 -0.32 -2.57
CA ASN A 206 -4.36 1.02 -2.84
C ASN A 206 -4.55 1.85 -1.57
N PHE A 207 -5.03 1.25 -0.48
CA PHE A 207 -5.08 1.93 0.82
C PHE A 207 -3.67 2.23 1.35
N PHE A 208 -2.71 1.33 1.15
CA PHE A 208 -1.30 1.59 1.49
C PHE A 208 -0.71 2.74 0.65
N LEU A 209 -0.97 2.74 -0.65
CA LEU A 209 -0.54 3.79 -1.58
C LEU A 209 -1.15 5.15 -1.25
N LEU A 210 -2.45 5.19 -0.93
CA LEU A 210 -3.14 6.39 -0.46
C LEU A 210 -2.48 6.93 0.81
N SER A 211 -2.13 6.04 1.76
CA SER A 211 -1.36 6.41 2.96
C SER A 211 -0.01 7.02 2.60
N ALA A 212 0.72 6.38 1.69
CA ALA A 212 2.05 6.81 1.27
C ALA A 212 2.04 8.20 0.63
N ILE A 213 1.02 8.51 -0.20
CA ILE A 213 0.85 9.84 -0.81
C ILE A 213 0.42 10.88 0.21
N LEU A 214 -0.66 10.64 0.98
CA LEU A 214 -1.19 11.65 1.91
C LEU A 214 -0.17 12.01 2.99
N LEU A 215 0.48 11.00 3.59
CA LEU A 215 1.56 11.22 4.54
C LEU A 215 2.79 11.85 3.86
N GLY A 216 3.07 11.47 2.62
CA GLY A 216 4.20 11.99 1.86
C GLY A 216 4.07 13.49 1.60
N ILE A 217 2.92 13.93 1.10
CA ILE A 217 2.58 15.34 0.90
C ILE A 217 2.64 16.08 2.24
N TYR A 218 1.97 15.55 3.27
CA TYR A 218 1.93 16.17 4.59
C TYR A 218 3.33 16.38 5.19
N HIS A 219 4.13 15.33 5.27
CA HIS A 219 5.46 15.37 5.86
C HIS A 219 6.46 16.18 5.03
N SER A 220 6.31 16.19 3.70
CA SER A 220 7.12 17.04 2.81
C SER A 220 6.84 18.52 3.04
N LEU A 221 5.56 18.91 3.09
CA LEU A 221 5.15 20.28 3.40
C LEU A 221 5.58 20.71 4.80
N ARG A 222 5.60 19.79 5.77
CA ARG A 222 6.05 20.04 7.15
C ARG A 222 7.57 19.96 7.34
N GLY A 223 8.32 19.54 6.32
CA GLY A 223 9.78 19.33 6.43
C GLY A 223 10.15 18.27 7.46
N SER A 224 9.30 17.27 7.66
CA SER A 224 9.56 16.20 8.64
C SER A 224 10.68 15.28 8.16
N SER A 225 11.32 14.58 9.11
CA SER A 225 12.31 13.57 8.76
C SER A 225 11.69 12.39 8.02
N TRP A 226 12.47 11.78 7.11
CA TRP A 226 12.06 10.57 6.40
C TRP A 226 11.69 9.42 7.35
N ALA A 227 12.41 9.32 8.46
CA ALA A 227 12.16 8.29 9.48
C ALA A 227 10.77 8.44 10.12
N LEU A 228 10.31 9.67 10.36
CA LEU A 228 8.97 9.93 10.88
C LEU A 228 7.89 9.58 9.84
N TYR A 229 8.06 10.00 8.59
CA TYR A 229 7.16 9.64 7.49
C TYR A 229 7.00 8.12 7.38
N PHE A 230 8.13 7.40 7.31
CA PHE A 230 8.11 5.96 7.14
C PHE A 230 7.54 5.24 8.38
N GLN A 231 7.78 5.74 9.59
CA GLN A 231 7.15 5.22 10.81
C GLN A 231 5.62 5.32 10.76
N GLN A 232 5.07 6.45 10.30
CA GLN A 232 3.63 6.64 10.15
C GLN A 232 3.06 5.75 9.05
N LEU A 233 3.78 5.60 7.94
CA LEU A 233 3.41 4.66 6.87
C LEU A 233 3.39 3.21 7.37
N CYS A 234 4.35 2.80 8.20
CA CYS A 234 4.33 1.50 8.87
C CYS A 234 3.11 1.35 9.79
N TYR A 235 2.66 2.40 10.49
CA TYR A 235 1.44 2.33 11.31
C TYR A 235 0.18 2.11 10.46
N ALA A 236 0.08 2.77 9.31
CA ALA A 236 -0.98 2.47 8.35
C ALA A 236 -0.91 1.00 7.89
N GLY A 237 0.28 0.53 7.45
CA GLY A 237 0.48 -0.86 7.04
C GLY A 237 0.13 -1.90 8.13
N ARG A 238 0.46 -1.62 9.39
CA ARG A 238 0.05 -2.45 10.55
C ARG A 238 -1.46 -2.53 10.68
N GLY A 239 -2.14 -1.39 10.59
CA GLY A 239 -3.61 -1.33 10.65
C GLY A 239 -4.27 -2.11 9.52
N LEU A 240 -3.77 -1.94 8.29
CA LEU A 240 -4.27 -2.67 7.12
C LEU A 240 -4.11 -4.19 7.30
N LEU A 241 -2.95 -4.66 7.77
CA LEU A 241 -2.73 -6.09 8.01
C LEU A 241 -3.63 -6.66 9.11
N LEU A 242 -3.79 -5.94 10.22
CA LEU A 242 -4.65 -6.39 11.32
C LEU A 242 -6.12 -6.44 10.92
N ILE A 243 -6.59 -5.44 10.17
CA ILE A 243 -7.96 -5.41 9.63
C ILE A 243 -8.16 -6.55 8.62
N MET A 244 -7.13 -6.84 7.81
CA MET A 244 -7.16 -7.98 6.90
C MET A 244 -7.34 -9.30 7.66
N TYR A 245 -6.60 -9.54 8.74
CA TYR A 245 -6.81 -10.73 9.57
C TYR A 245 -8.19 -10.74 10.23
N LEU A 246 -8.66 -9.59 10.72
CA LEU A 246 -10.00 -9.47 11.30
C LEU A 246 -11.08 -9.93 10.33
N TYR A 247 -11.09 -9.38 9.11
CA TYR A 247 -12.09 -9.76 8.10
C TYR A 247 -11.83 -11.13 7.48
N GLY A 248 -10.56 -11.54 7.40
CA GLY A 248 -10.16 -12.89 7.04
C GLY A 248 -10.85 -13.94 7.91
N VAL A 249 -10.92 -13.70 9.22
CA VAL A 249 -11.62 -14.56 10.17
C VAL A 249 -13.13 -14.29 10.15
N LEU A 250 -13.55 -13.03 10.28
CA LEU A 250 -14.97 -12.67 10.42
C LEU A 250 -15.81 -13.23 9.27
N HIS A 251 -15.38 -13.02 8.02
CA HIS A 251 -16.13 -13.52 6.87
C HIS A 251 -16.21 -15.05 6.82
N LYS A 252 -15.25 -15.77 7.40
CA LYS A 252 -15.19 -17.24 7.46
C LYS A 252 -16.03 -17.84 8.60
N ILE A 253 -16.59 -17.02 9.49
CA ILE A 253 -17.53 -17.49 10.55
C ILE A 253 -18.94 -17.64 9.93
N ASN A 254 -19.08 -18.61 9.03
CA ASN A 254 -20.33 -18.92 8.34
C ASN A 254 -20.49 -20.44 8.16
N SER A 255 -21.72 -20.91 7.92
CA SER A 255 -22.06 -22.34 7.85
C SER A 255 -21.31 -23.07 6.75
N ASP A 256 -21.10 -22.43 5.60
CA ASP A 256 -20.59 -23.09 4.40
C ASP A 256 -19.06 -23.20 4.43
N PHE A 257 -18.37 -22.22 5.03
CA PHE A 257 -16.93 -22.31 5.26
C PHE A 257 -16.57 -23.43 6.25
N LEU A 258 -17.45 -23.69 7.22
CA LEU A 258 -17.27 -24.77 8.20
C LEU A 258 -17.70 -26.15 7.67
N ASN A 259 -18.29 -26.21 6.47
CA ASN A 259 -18.68 -27.46 5.83
C ASN A 259 -17.53 -27.99 4.95
N PRO A 260 -16.90 -29.14 5.29
CA PRO A 260 -15.77 -29.68 4.53
C PRO A 260 -16.11 -30.01 3.07
N ASP A 261 -17.37 -30.24 2.72
CA ASP A 261 -17.79 -30.60 1.36
C ASP A 261 -17.68 -29.42 0.38
N VAL A 262 -17.80 -28.18 0.88
CA VAL A 262 -17.79 -26.97 0.04
C VAL A 262 -16.80 -25.89 0.50
N SER A 263 -16.13 -26.11 1.62
CA SER A 263 -15.26 -25.11 2.23
C SER A 263 -14.12 -24.71 1.29
N CYS A 264 -13.97 -23.40 1.12
CA CYS A 264 -12.85 -22.84 0.39
C CYS A 264 -11.49 -23.23 0.97
N ALA A 265 -11.37 -23.48 2.28
CA ALA A 265 -10.11 -23.93 2.86
C ALA A 265 -9.69 -25.31 2.32
N VAL A 266 -10.66 -26.20 2.12
CA VAL A 266 -10.44 -27.54 1.56
C VAL A 266 -10.14 -27.44 0.06
N THR A 267 -10.92 -26.63 -0.66
CA THR A 267 -10.68 -26.37 -2.09
C THR A 267 -9.26 -25.83 -2.33
N LEU A 268 -8.81 -24.86 -1.54
CA LEU A 268 -7.46 -24.29 -1.65
C LEU A 268 -6.35 -25.24 -1.21
N TRP A 269 -6.63 -26.16 -0.29
CA TRP A 269 -5.69 -27.22 0.08
C TRP A 269 -5.40 -28.15 -1.09
N ARG A 270 -6.43 -28.49 -1.88
CA ARG A 270 -6.28 -29.32 -3.08
C ARG A 270 -5.45 -28.65 -4.17
N GLU A 271 -5.39 -27.31 -4.18
CA GLU A 271 -4.53 -26.52 -5.06
C GLU A 271 -3.05 -26.47 -4.61
N MET A 272 -2.69 -27.09 -3.48
CA MET A 272 -1.30 -27.15 -3.03
C MET A 272 -0.46 -28.07 -3.93
N PRO A 273 0.88 -27.91 -3.94
CA PRO A 273 1.77 -28.84 -4.62
C PRO A 273 1.48 -30.30 -4.25
N TYR A 274 1.64 -31.22 -5.20
CA TYR A 274 1.25 -32.63 -5.06
C TYR A 274 1.76 -33.30 -3.77
N PHE A 275 2.99 -33.00 -3.35
CA PHE A 275 3.58 -33.55 -2.13
C PHE A 275 2.89 -33.10 -0.82
N LEU A 276 2.00 -32.11 -0.87
CA LEU A 276 1.10 -31.72 0.21
C LEU A 276 -0.33 -32.18 -0.05
N SER A 277 -0.87 -31.91 -1.25
CA SER A 277 -2.26 -32.19 -1.58
C SER A 277 -2.61 -33.68 -1.69
N TRP A 278 -1.61 -34.58 -1.76
CA TRP A 278 -1.85 -36.02 -1.61
C TRP A 278 -2.43 -36.40 -0.23
N LEU A 279 -2.29 -35.55 0.79
CA LEU A 279 -2.95 -35.68 2.08
C LEU A 279 -4.37 -35.09 2.00
N ASP A 280 -5.30 -35.78 1.34
CA ASP A 280 -6.69 -35.35 1.17
C ASP A 280 -7.68 -36.25 1.94
N PHE A 281 -7.65 -36.16 3.28
CA PHE A 281 -8.51 -36.93 4.18
C PHE A 281 -9.30 -36.01 5.11
N ASN A 282 -10.43 -36.50 5.66
CA ASN A 282 -11.33 -35.71 6.50
C ASN A 282 -10.63 -34.94 7.65
N VAL A 283 -9.62 -35.54 8.28
CA VAL A 283 -8.84 -34.86 9.34
C VAL A 283 -8.12 -33.62 8.80
N ILE A 284 -7.56 -33.71 7.60
CA ILE A 284 -6.89 -32.58 6.94
C ILE A 284 -7.90 -31.50 6.57
N HIS A 285 -9.11 -31.87 6.14
CA HIS A 285 -10.16 -30.90 5.82
C HIS A 285 -10.54 -30.05 7.04
N TYR A 286 -10.76 -30.67 8.19
CA TYR A 286 -11.02 -29.91 9.42
C TYR A 286 -9.80 -29.12 9.89
N LEU A 287 -8.58 -29.65 9.73
CA LEU A 287 -7.35 -28.92 10.03
C LEU A 287 -7.17 -27.67 9.17
N THR A 288 -7.53 -27.69 7.88
CA THR A 288 -7.41 -26.51 7.02
C THR A 288 -8.47 -25.47 7.36
N ILE A 289 -9.71 -25.90 7.65
CA ILE A 289 -10.80 -25.02 8.09
C ILE A 289 -10.46 -24.34 9.42
N TYR A 290 -10.32 -25.13 10.48
CA TYR A 290 -10.11 -24.60 11.83
C TYR A 290 -8.70 -24.05 12.03
N GLY A 291 -7.69 -24.62 11.36
CA GLY A 291 -6.33 -24.11 11.37
C GLY A 291 -6.22 -22.72 10.75
N THR A 292 -7.01 -22.42 9.71
CA THR A 292 -7.09 -21.06 9.15
C THR A 292 -7.70 -20.09 10.18
N LEU A 293 -8.86 -20.43 10.77
CA LEU A 293 -9.53 -19.56 11.74
C LEU A 293 -8.67 -19.30 12.99
N ILE A 294 -8.14 -20.37 13.59
CA ILE A 294 -7.31 -20.31 14.80
C ILE A 294 -5.98 -19.62 14.47
N GLY A 295 -5.35 -19.97 13.35
CA GLY A 295 -4.06 -19.42 12.92
C GLY A 295 -4.15 -17.92 12.67
N GLU A 296 -5.08 -17.46 11.84
CA GLU A 296 -5.30 -16.04 11.55
C GLU A 296 -5.60 -15.25 12.84
N THR A 297 -6.46 -15.79 13.73
CA THR A 297 -6.78 -15.17 15.03
C THR A 297 -5.55 -15.08 15.94
N ALA A 298 -4.80 -16.17 16.10
CA ALA A 298 -3.63 -16.23 16.95
C ALA A 298 -2.51 -15.30 16.45
N ILE A 299 -2.29 -15.24 15.13
CA ILE A 299 -1.35 -14.30 14.52
C ILE A 299 -1.74 -12.86 14.84
N ALA A 300 -2.99 -12.47 14.63
CA ALA A 300 -3.47 -11.12 14.92
C ALA A 300 -3.26 -10.73 16.39
N ILE A 301 -3.62 -11.62 17.33
CA ILE A 301 -3.41 -11.40 18.77
C ILE A 301 -1.92 -11.27 19.10
N CYS A 302 -1.08 -12.15 18.57
CA CYS A 302 0.37 -12.11 18.80
C CYS A 302 0.99 -10.81 18.28
N LEU A 303 0.54 -10.28 17.13
CA LEU A 303 1.04 -9.01 16.58
C LEU A 303 0.69 -7.80 17.46
N LEU A 304 -0.49 -7.81 18.08
CA LEU A 304 -0.95 -6.74 18.98
C LEU A 304 -0.12 -6.70 20.28
N ILE A 305 0.16 -7.88 20.86
CA ILE A 305 0.86 -7.99 22.15
C ILE A 305 2.38 -7.85 21.95
N PRO A 306 3.05 -6.80 22.48
CA PRO A 306 4.48 -6.56 22.23
C PRO A 306 5.40 -7.74 22.58
N ARG A 307 5.06 -8.50 23.64
CA ARG A 307 5.82 -9.68 24.08
C ARG A 307 5.79 -10.82 23.05
N TRP A 308 4.69 -10.98 22.32
CA TRP A 308 4.47 -12.09 21.37
C TRP A 308 4.61 -11.65 19.91
N ARG A 309 4.92 -10.37 19.67
CA ARG A 309 4.97 -9.81 18.32
C ARG A 309 5.93 -10.52 17.39
N HIS A 310 7.11 -10.92 17.88
CA HIS A 310 8.05 -11.67 17.06
C HIS A 310 7.46 -13.01 16.60
N LEU A 311 6.78 -13.73 17.49
CA LEU A 311 6.08 -14.95 17.15
C LEU A 311 4.98 -14.68 16.11
N GLY A 312 4.18 -13.64 16.30
CA GLY A 312 3.16 -13.22 15.33
C GLY A 312 3.76 -12.89 13.95
N ILE A 313 4.92 -12.24 13.89
CA ILE A 313 5.62 -11.95 12.64
C ILE A 313 6.06 -13.24 11.95
N VAL A 314 6.72 -14.14 12.67
CA VAL A 314 7.24 -15.40 12.11
C VAL A 314 6.11 -16.31 11.65
N CYS A 315 5.11 -16.54 12.50
CA CYS A 315 3.96 -17.38 12.18
C CYS A 315 3.14 -16.77 11.04
N GLY A 316 2.92 -15.46 11.03
CA GLY A 316 2.20 -14.77 9.95
C GLY A 316 2.93 -14.84 8.62
N MET A 317 4.24 -14.58 8.59
CA MET A 317 5.04 -14.74 7.37
C MET A 317 5.09 -16.19 6.89
N ALA A 318 5.19 -17.17 7.80
CA ALA A 318 5.16 -18.59 7.44
C ALA A 318 3.79 -19.03 6.91
N PHE A 319 2.69 -18.55 7.50
CA PHE A 319 1.34 -18.79 7.02
C PHE A 319 1.15 -18.25 5.59
N HIS A 320 1.59 -17.02 5.32
CA HIS A 320 1.54 -16.47 3.96
C HIS A 320 2.52 -17.16 3.01
N ALA A 321 3.68 -17.64 3.48
CA ALA A 321 4.57 -18.48 2.68
C ALA A 321 3.91 -19.79 2.26
N LEU A 322 3.13 -20.42 3.15
CA LEU A 322 2.34 -21.60 2.85
C LEU A 322 1.23 -21.29 1.84
N LEU A 323 0.48 -20.20 2.01
CA LEU A 323 -0.55 -19.79 1.05
C LEU A 323 0.05 -19.53 -0.34
N GLY A 324 1.19 -18.83 -0.43
CA GLY A 324 1.85 -18.55 -1.70
C GLY A 324 2.33 -19.78 -2.48
N LEU A 325 2.31 -20.98 -1.89
CA LEU A 325 2.60 -22.24 -2.60
C LEU A 325 1.44 -22.76 -3.45
N SER A 326 0.20 -22.33 -3.19
CA SER A 326 -0.97 -22.84 -3.92
C SER A 326 -0.89 -22.51 -5.42
N GLY A 327 -1.59 -23.30 -6.24
CA GLY A 327 -1.80 -23.05 -7.66
C GLY A 327 -2.62 -21.80 -8.00
N TYR A 328 -3.08 -21.04 -7.00
CA TYR A 328 -3.83 -19.82 -7.27
C TYR A 328 -2.91 -18.64 -7.62
N SER A 329 -3.07 -18.12 -8.84
CA SER A 329 -2.18 -17.11 -9.44
C SER A 329 -1.91 -15.86 -8.59
N MET A 330 -2.88 -15.38 -7.81
CA MET A 330 -2.72 -14.16 -7.02
C MET A 330 -2.14 -14.38 -5.62
N TYR A 331 -1.93 -15.62 -5.17
CA TYR A 331 -1.41 -15.88 -3.82
C TYR A 331 0.06 -15.48 -3.64
N PRO A 332 0.98 -15.73 -4.56
CA PRO A 332 2.35 -15.21 -4.44
C PRO A 332 2.44 -13.68 -4.31
N PRO A 333 1.80 -12.84 -5.16
CA PRO A 333 1.83 -11.38 -4.96
C PRO A 333 1.10 -10.96 -3.67
N PHE A 334 -0.06 -11.55 -3.35
CA PHE A 334 -0.77 -11.26 -2.09
C PHE A 334 0.08 -11.61 -0.85
N SER A 335 0.73 -12.77 -0.85
CA SER A 335 1.57 -13.25 0.25
C SER A 335 2.80 -12.36 0.41
N THR A 336 3.40 -11.91 -0.70
CA THR A 336 4.53 -10.97 -0.66
C THR A 336 4.12 -9.61 -0.10
N LEU A 337 2.94 -9.10 -0.48
CA LEU A 337 2.37 -7.88 0.12
C LEU A 337 2.18 -8.06 1.63
N CYS A 338 1.61 -9.17 2.07
CA CYS A 338 1.43 -9.47 3.49
C CYS A 338 2.78 -9.54 4.22
N ILE A 339 3.80 -10.17 3.64
CA ILE A 339 5.16 -10.21 4.21
C ILE A 339 5.75 -8.80 4.31
N ALA A 340 5.52 -7.92 3.32
CA ALA A 340 5.93 -6.52 3.40
C ALA A 340 5.25 -5.78 4.57
N LEU A 341 3.94 -6.02 4.78
CA LEU A 341 3.21 -5.44 5.91
C LEU A 341 3.65 -6.02 7.27
N HIS A 342 4.02 -7.31 7.33
CA HIS A 342 4.65 -7.89 8.52
C HIS A 342 5.99 -7.21 8.84
N CYS A 343 6.76 -6.80 7.83
CA CYS A 343 7.98 -6.02 8.07
C CYS A 343 7.67 -4.73 8.83
N CYS A 344 6.50 -4.10 8.63
CA CYS A 344 6.12 -2.90 9.38
C CYS A 344 6.04 -3.14 10.90
N PHE A 345 5.89 -4.39 11.37
CA PHE A 345 5.89 -4.74 12.81
C PHE A 345 7.28 -4.92 13.42
N LEU A 346 8.33 -5.05 12.60
CA LEU A 346 9.71 -5.14 13.09
C LEU A 346 10.12 -3.84 13.81
N SER A 347 10.86 -3.98 14.90
CA SER A 347 11.48 -2.81 15.54
C SER A 347 12.70 -2.33 14.73
N PRO A 348 13.06 -1.04 14.79
CA PRO A 348 14.28 -0.56 14.14
C PRO A 348 15.55 -1.32 14.56
N MET A 349 15.60 -1.77 15.81
CA MET A 349 16.72 -2.56 16.33
C MET A 349 16.71 -3.99 15.78
N ALA A 350 15.55 -4.63 15.66
CA ALA A 350 15.41 -5.93 15.00
C ALA A 350 15.88 -5.85 13.53
N ALA A 351 15.45 -4.82 12.81
CA ALA A 351 15.89 -4.60 11.44
C ALA A 351 17.41 -4.40 11.33
N GLN A 352 18.02 -3.67 12.28
CA GLN A 352 19.48 -3.55 12.35
C GLN A 352 20.17 -4.89 12.60
N ASN A 353 19.64 -5.71 13.51
CA ASN A 353 20.18 -7.03 13.80
C ASN A 353 20.15 -7.93 12.55
N ILE A 354 19.05 -7.91 11.80
CA ILE A 354 18.91 -8.65 10.55
C ILE A 354 19.97 -8.21 9.54
N ILE A 355 20.12 -6.90 9.25
CA ILE A 355 21.06 -6.45 8.23
C ILE A 355 22.54 -6.63 8.63
N LYS A 356 22.83 -6.74 9.93
CA LYS A 356 24.16 -6.99 10.49
C LYS A 356 24.47 -8.49 10.65
N ALA A 357 23.48 -9.37 10.49
CA ALA A 357 23.68 -10.80 10.60
C ALA A 357 24.66 -11.30 9.53
N LYS A 358 25.50 -12.29 9.89
CA LYS A 358 26.50 -12.85 8.98
C LYS A 358 25.84 -13.45 7.73
N GLU A 359 24.74 -14.16 7.94
CA GLU A 359 23.91 -14.79 6.90
C GLU A 359 23.39 -13.75 5.91
N TRP A 360 22.87 -12.62 6.42
CA TRP A 360 22.41 -11.52 5.57
C TRP A 360 23.56 -10.90 4.78
N ILE A 361 24.71 -10.64 5.42
CA ILE A 361 25.86 -10.06 4.75
C ILE A 361 26.38 -10.97 3.64
N ILE A 362 26.47 -12.28 3.89
CA ILE A 362 26.88 -13.28 2.87
C ILE A 362 25.87 -13.30 1.72
N LEU A 363 24.59 -13.41 2.04
CA LEU A 363 23.50 -13.43 1.06
C LEU A 363 23.51 -12.16 0.19
N TRP A 364 23.60 -10.99 0.82
CA TRP A 364 23.61 -9.70 0.15
C TRP A 364 24.86 -9.51 -0.72
N ARG A 365 26.05 -9.92 -0.25
CA ARG A 365 27.27 -9.91 -1.07
C ARG A 365 27.16 -10.83 -2.27
N TRP A 366 26.58 -12.02 -2.09
CA TRP A 366 26.36 -12.96 -3.18
C TRP A 366 25.40 -12.39 -4.22
N PHE A 367 24.25 -11.84 -3.81
CA PHE A 367 23.29 -11.20 -4.73
C PHE A 367 23.89 -10.03 -5.52
N ASN A 368 24.83 -9.29 -4.94
CA ASN A 368 25.54 -8.20 -5.63
C ASN A 368 26.76 -8.66 -6.45
N SER A 369 27.09 -9.95 -6.45
CA SER A 369 28.13 -10.51 -7.31
C SER A 369 27.58 -10.82 -8.70
N LEU A 370 28.44 -10.90 -9.72
CA LEU A 370 28.03 -11.30 -11.07
C LEU A 370 27.27 -12.64 -11.08
N LYS A 371 27.73 -13.62 -10.29
CA LYS A 371 27.07 -14.94 -10.17
C LYS A 371 25.66 -14.82 -9.59
N GLY A 372 25.47 -14.00 -8.55
CA GLY A 372 24.17 -13.77 -7.94
C GLY A 372 23.22 -13.00 -8.87
N VAL A 373 23.72 -12.03 -9.63
CA VAL A 373 22.93 -11.30 -10.64
C VAL A 373 22.48 -12.23 -11.76
N LEU A 374 23.35 -13.12 -12.24
CA LEU A 374 23.00 -14.12 -13.26
C LEU A 374 21.97 -15.12 -12.72
N ALA A 375 22.17 -15.63 -11.50
CA ALA A 375 21.23 -16.54 -10.85
C ALA A 375 19.87 -15.87 -10.58
N GLY A 376 19.86 -14.62 -10.10
CA GLY A 376 18.65 -13.84 -9.86
C GLY A 376 17.90 -13.52 -11.15
N SER A 377 18.61 -13.17 -12.22
CA SER A 377 18.02 -12.99 -13.55
C SER A 377 17.42 -14.30 -14.07
N GLY A 378 18.12 -15.43 -13.89
CA GLY A 378 17.62 -16.76 -14.25
C GLY A 378 16.34 -17.12 -13.49
N LEU A 379 16.29 -16.87 -12.18
CA LEU A 379 15.10 -17.11 -11.35
C LEU A 379 13.92 -16.22 -11.78
N LEU A 380 14.18 -14.94 -12.09
CA LEU A 380 13.16 -14.03 -12.62
C LEU A 380 12.61 -14.52 -13.96
N LEU A 381 13.47 -15.00 -14.87
CA LEU A 381 13.06 -15.58 -16.14
C LEU A 381 12.23 -16.86 -15.93
N MET A 382 12.59 -17.72 -14.98
CA MET A 382 11.81 -18.91 -14.64
C MET A 382 10.43 -18.55 -14.06
N LEU A 383 10.34 -17.51 -13.22
CA LEU A 383 9.06 -16.99 -12.72
C LEU A 383 8.21 -16.44 -13.86
N LEU A 384 8.79 -15.66 -14.77
CA LEU A 384 8.09 -15.15 -15.96
C LEU A 384 7.61 -16.30 -16.86
N PHE A 385 8.46 -17.30 -17.09
CA PHE A 385 8.12 -18.46 -17.91
C PHE A 385 6.99 -19.28 -17.30
N THR A 386 7.07 -19.60 -16.00
CA THR A 386 6.03 -20.35 -15.30
C THR A 386 4.70 -19.60 -15.24
N ALA A 387 4.72 -18.27 -15.09
CA ALA A 387 3.51 -17.46 -15.21
C ALA A 387 2.94 -17.45 -16.65
N TRP A 388 3.81 -17.37 -17.66
CA TRP A 388 3.41 -17.35 -19.07
C TRP A 388 2.73 -18.66 -19.50
N ILE A 389 3.24 -19.82 -19.06
CA ILE A 389 2.58 -21.12 -19.27
C ILE A 389 1.47 -21.43 -18.25
N GLN A 390 1.13 -20.47 -17.38
CA GLN A 390 0.11 -20.59 -16.33
C GLN A 390 0.35 -21.73 -15.32
N SER A 391 1.61 -22.12 -15.11
CA SER A 391 2.02 -23.13 -14.11
C SER A 391 2.25 -22.48 -12.75
N TYR A 392 1.17 -22.15 -12.05
CA TYR A 392 1.24 -21.39 -10.80
C TYR A 392 1.76 -22.19 -9.59
N VAL A 393 1.65 -23.52 -9.61
CA VAL A 393 2.31 -24.38 -8.60
C VAL A 393 3.84 -24.26 -8.70
N ALA A 394 4.39 -24.36 -9.92
CA ALA A 394 5.82 -24.17 -10.14
C ALA A 394 6.26 -22.74 -9.81
N PHE A 395 5.45 -21.75 -10.19
CA PHE A 395 5.67 -20.35 -9.82
C PHE A 395 5.73 -20.16 -8.30
N GLY A 396 4.81 -20.76 -7.54
CA GLY A 396 4.78 -20.72 -6.08
C GLY A 396 6.02 -21.34 -5.43
N ILE A 397 6.52 -22.45 -5.96
CA ILE A 397 7.76 -23.10 -5.49
C ILE A 397 8.98 -22.19 -5.73
N LEU A 398 9.12 -21.64 -6.93
CA LEU A 398 10.21 -20.71 -7.27
C LEU A 398 10.16 -19.44 -6.40
N TRP A 399 8.95 -18.93 -6.16
CA TRP A 399 8.72 -17.80 -5.28
C TRP A 399 9.10 -18.12 -3.83
N LEU A 400 8.77 -19.32 -3.32
CA LEU A 400 9.16 -19.73 -1.98
C LEU A 400 10.69 -19.79 -1.84
N LEU A 401 11.40 -20.31 -2.86
CA LEU A 401 12.86 -20.29 -2.88
C LEU A 401 13.40 -18.86 -2.81
N LEU A 402 12.81 -17.92 -3.55
CA LEU A 402 13.18 -16.50 -3.53
C LEU A 402 13.02 -15.88 -2.12
N ILE A 403 11.90 -16.13 -1.45
CA ILE A 403 11.56 -15.46 -0.19
C ILE A 403 12.16 -16.16 1.05
N SER A 404 12.45 -17.46 0.97
CA SER A 404 12.89 -18.27 2.12
C SER A 404 14.12 -17.72 2.86
N PRO A 405 15.18 -17.16 2.22
CA PRO A 405 16.32 -16.64 2.96
C PRO A 405 15.92 -15.44 3.84
N PHE A 406 15.01 -14.59 3.33
CA PHE A 406 14.48 -13.45 4.07
C PHE A 406 13.67 -13.91 5.29
N LEU A 407 12.82 -14.92 5.13
CA LEU A 407 12.03 -15.49 6.22
C LEU A 407 12.93 -16.05 7.35
N LEU A 408 13.99 -16.75 6.97
CA LEU A 408 14.92 -17.35 7.94
C LEU A 408 15.68 -16.31 8.76
N VAL A 409 16.19 -15.24 8.12
CA VAL A 409 16.89 -14.17 8.86
C VAL A 409 15.93 -13.38 9.75
N VAL A 410 14.69 -13.15 9.32
CA VAL A 410 13.66 -12.53 10.17
C VAL A 410 13.38 -13.43 11.37
N ALA A 411 13.18 -14.73 11.18
CA ALA A 411 12.91 -15.65 12.28
C ALA A 411 14.03 -15.71 13.32
N ARG A 412 15.29 -15.70 12.88
CA ARG A 412 16.46 -15.77 13.77
C ARG A 412 16.81 -14.46 14.45
N TYR A 413 16.72 -13.33 13.74
CA TYR A 413 17.26 -12.04 14.19
C TYR A 413 16.20 -10.95 14.39
N GLY A 414 14.93 -11.24 14.13
CA GLY A 414 13.81 -10.32 14.26
C GLY A 414 13.34 -10.04 15.69
N ASN A 415 13.81 -10.81 16.68
CA ASN A 415 13.45 -10.61 18.07
C ASN A 415 14.34 -9.54 18.71
N ALA A 416 13.81 -8.34 18.91
CA ALA A 416 14.50 -7.27 19.60
C ALA A 416 13.49 -6.36 20.34
N PRO A 417 13.86 -5.77 21.49
CA PRO A 417 13.00 -4.85 22.22
C PRO A 417 12.56 -3.66 21.35
N ALA A 418 11.41 -3.10 21.73
CA ALA A 418 10.87 -1.92 21.06
C ALA A 418 11.75 -0.69 21.35
N VAL A 419 12.01 0.10 20.30
CA VAL A 419 12.65 1.41 20.43
C VAL A 419 11.57 2.47 20.64
N ARG A 420 11.86 3.51 21.44
CA ARG A 420 10.93 4.64 21.65
C ARG A 420 10.49 5.20 20.28
N PRO A 421 9.18 5.30 20.01
CA PRO A 421 8.68 5.82 18.75
C PRO A 421 9.00 7.31 18.63
N LEU A 422 9.22 7.78 17.40
CA LEU A 422 9.27 9.20 17.12
C LEU A 422 7.90 9.81 17.39
N GLN A 423 7.87 10.98 18.02
CA GLN A 423 6.62 11.70 18.29
C GLN A 423 6.04 12.23 16.97
N ALA A 424 4.82 11.79 16.66
CA ALA A 424 4.02 12.34 15.57
C ALA A 424 3.02 13.35 16.11
N ASP A 425 2.77 14.39 15.33
CA ASP A 425 1.74 15.37 15.64
C ASP A 425 0.33 14.81 15.38
N VAL A 426 -0.67 15.51 15.92
CA VAL A 426 -2.09 15.09 15.82
C VAL A 426 -2.53 14.89 14.37
N PRO A 427 -2.26 15.80 13.42
CA PRO A 427 -2.76 15.64 12.06
C PRO A 427 -2.19 14.41 11.34
N SER A 428 -0.91 14.12 11.52
CA SER A 428 -0.29 12.91 10.96
C SER A 428 -0.98 11.63 11.48
N ARG A 429 -1.25 11.57 12.79
CA ARG A 429 -2.01 10.45 13.40
C ARG A 429 -3.44 10.38 12.91
N MET A 430 -4.09 11.51 12.67
CA MET A 430 -5.45 11.55 12.11
C MET A 430 -5.48 11.00 10.69
N ILE A 431 -4.50 11.34 9.83
CA ILE A 431 -4.40 10.75 8.48
C ILE A 431 -4.34 9.22 8.56
N VAL A 432 -3.44 8.68 9.40
CA VAL A 432 -3.33 7.23 9.60
C VAL A 432 -4.63 6.63 10.12
N GLY A 433 -5.22 7.24 11.16
CA GLY A 433 -6.47 6.78 11.76
C GLY A 433 -7.63 6.77 10.78
N SER A 434 -7.80 7.82 9.98
CA SER A 434 -8.85 7.91 8.96
C SER A 434 -8.72 6.82 7.91
N ILE A 435 -7.51 6.52 7.44
CA ILE A 435 -7.29 5.45 6.47
C ILE A 435 -7.64 4.08 7.06
N ILE A 436 -7.20 3.82 8.30
CA ILE A 436 -7.51 2.57 9.01
C ILE A 436 -9.02 2.43 9.19
N LEU A 437 -9.72 3.50 9.61
CA LEU A 437 -11.17 3.49 9.79
C LEU A 437 -11.92 3.30 8.47
N LEU A 438 -11.48 3.94 7.38
CA LEU A 438 -12.07 3.76 6.05
C LEU A 438 -11.88 2.33 5.55
N PHE A 439 -10.70 1.75 5.75
CA PHE A 439 -10.44 0.36 5.37
C PHE A 439 -11.26 -0.63 6.23
N LEU A 440 -11.38 -0.36 7.53
CA LEU A 440 -12.24 -1.12 8.44
C LEU A 440 -13.69 -1.04 7.97
N PHE A 441 -14.21 0.15 7.71
CA PHE A 441 -15.57 0.34 7.20
C PHE A 441 -15.79 -0.41 5.89
N ASN A 442 -14.83 -0.33 4.96
CA ASN A 442 -14.92 -1.01 3.66
C ASN A 442 -15.06 -2.54 3.81
N GLY A 443 -14.40 -3.17 4.78
CA GLY A 443 -14.59 -4.61 5.00
C GLY A 443 -15.96 -4.95 5.61
N PHE A 444 -16.59 -4.00 6.29
CA PHE A 444 -17.92 -4.19 6.88
C PHE A 444 -19.08 -3.96 5.89
N THR A 445 -18.83 -3.36 4.74
CA THR A 445 -19.88 -2.99 3.78
C THR A 445 -20.79 -4.14 3.31
N PRO A 446 -20.36 -5.41 3.22
CA PRO A 446 -21.27 -6.49 2.84
C PRO A 446 -22.41 -6.66 3.84
N TYR A 447 -22.12 -6.56 5.14
CA TYR A 447 -23.12 -6.68 6.21
C TYR A 447 -24.07 -5.49 6.26
N LEU A 448 -23.63 -4.34 5.72
CA LEU A 448 -24.46 -3.16 5.57
C LEU A 448 -25.41 -3.22 4.35
N GLY A 449 -25.28 -4.25 3.51
CA GLY A 449 -26.01 -4.35 2.26
C GLY A 449 -25.54 -3.35 1.19
N LEU A 450 -24.34 -2.78 1.35
CA LEU A 450 -23.78 -1.75 0.46
C LEU A 450 -23.08 -2.34 -0.75
N LYS A 451 -22.12 -3.25 -0.53
CA LYS A 451 -21.34 -3.90 -1.58
C LYS A 451 -20.71 -5.18 -1.09
N THR A 452 -20.58 -6.17 -1.97
CA THR A 452 -19.95 -7.46 -1.65
C THR A 452 -18.55 -7.59 -2.23
N ALA A 453 -18.22 -6.90 -3.32
CA ALA A 453 -16.89 -6.92 -3.90
C ALA A 453 -15.92 -5.95 -3.23
N GLN A 454 -14.63 -6.30 -3.27
CA GLN A 454 -13.54 -5.54 -2.65
C GLN A 454 -13.81 -5.27 -1.16
N SER A 455 -14.25 -6.27 -0.42
CA SER A 455 -14.62 -6.16 0.99
C SER A 455 -13.71 -6.97 1.90
N ILE A 456 -12.57 -7.47 1.39
CA ILE A 456 -11.71 -8.43 2.10
C ILE A 456 -12.41 -9.79 2.30
N ASN A 457 -13.48 -10.05 1.54
CA ASN A 457 -14.07 -11.38 1.41
C ASN A 457 -13.12 -12.31 0.64
N MET A 458 -12.18 -12.94 1.36
CA MET A 458 -11.07 -13.75 0.85
C MET A 458 -11.41 -15.24 0.95
N PHE A 459 -12.04 -15.80 -0.09
CA PHE A 459 -12.37 -17.23 -0.16
C PHE A 459 -13.09 -17.72 1.10
N ALA A 460 -14.16 -17.01 1.49
CA ALA A 460 -14.81 -17.24 2.76
C ALA A 460 -16.13 -18.01 2.64
N ASN A 461 -16.58 -18.44 1.46
CA ASN A 461 -17.94 -18.99 1.24
C ASN A 461 -19.07 -18.05 1.72
N LEU A 462 -18.80 -16.77 1.96
CA LEU A 462 -19.78 -15.84 2.52
C LEU A 462 -20.89 -15.53 1.51
N ARG A 463 -22.15 -15.71 1.92
CA ARG A 463 -23.36 -15.38 1.15
C ARG A 463 -24.20 -14.40 1.96
N LEU A 464 -24.48 -13.24 1.36
CA LEU A 464 -25.26 -12.15 1.97
C LEU A 464 -26.34 -11.62 1.01
N GLU A 465 -26.40 -12.15 -0.20
CA GLU A 465 -27.29 -11.71 -1.26
C GLU A 465 -28.62 -12.49 -1.23
N ALA A 466 -29.68 -11.89 -1.78
CA ALA A 466 -31.04 -12.44 -1.88
C ALA A 466 -31.78 -12.44 -0.53
N GLY A 467 -31.46 -11.48 0.35
CA GLY A 467 -32.07 -11.38 1.67
C GLY A 467 -31.69 -12.52 2.63
N VAL A 468 -30.71 -13.35 2.29
CA VAL A 468 -30.21 -14.43 3.13
C VAL A 468 -28.81 -14.13 3.63
N SER A 469 -28.48 -14.64 4.82
CA SER A 469 -27.13 -14.63 5.36
C SER A 469 -26.76 -16.03 5.85
N ASN A 470 -25.63 -16.56 5.38
CA ASN A 470 -25.08 -17.81 5.92
C ASN A 470 -24.11 -17.58 7.10
N HIS A 471 -23.93 -16.33 7.51
CA HIS A 471 -23.02 -15.96 8.59
C HIS A 471 -23.60 -16.34 9.97
N LEU A 472 -22.77 -16.86 10.87
CA LEU A 472 -23.25 -17.39 12.15
C LEU A 472 -23.54 -16.31 13.21
N ILE A 473 -22.85 -15.17 13.13
CA ILE A 473 -23.10 -13.99 13.99
C ILE A 473 -24.17 -13.07 13.38
N PHE A 474 -23.98 -12.62 12.14
CA PHE A 474 -24.91 -11.75 11.42
C PHE A 474 -25.91 -12.58 10.60
N THR A 475 -26.81 -13.29 11.27
CA THR A 475 -27.78 -14.21 10.62
C THR A 475 -28.92 -13.49 9.91
N GLY A 476 -29.19 -12.24 10.27
CA GLY A 476 -30.21 -11.41 9.65
C GLY A 476 -29.84 -10.96 8.24
N ARG A 477 -30.85 -10.47 7.50
CA ARG A 477 -30.67 -9.79 6.22
C ARG A 477 -29.71 -8.60 6.38
N PRO A 478 -28.72 -8.42 5.49
CA PRO A 478 -27.85 -7.24 5.52
C PRO A 478 -28.62 -5.93 5.44
N GLY A 479 -28.12 -4.89 6.11
CA GLY A 479 -28.77 -3.58 6.12
C GLY A 479 -27.94 -2.52 6.85
N PRO A 480 -28.27 -1.22 6.71
CA PRO A 480 -29.58 -0.72 6.29
C PRO A 480 -29.79 -0.53 4.78
N TRP A 481 -28.77 -0.74 3.94
CA TRP A 481 -28.94 -0.61 2.49
C TRP A 481 -29.47 -1.91 1.88
N HIS A 482 -30.28 -1.78 0.83
CA HIS A 482 -31.03 -2.89 0.24
C HIS A 482 -30.52 -3.33 -1.15
N TYR A 483 -29.27 -2.98 -1.49
CA TYR A 483 -28.72 -3.35 -2.81
C TYR A 483 -28.64 -4.86 -3.00
N LEU A 484 -28.32 -5.63 -1.95
CA LEU A 484 -28.13 -7.08 -2.04
C LEU A 484 -29.43 -7.87 -2.15
N ASP A 485 -30.57 -7.21 -2.03
CA ASP A 485 -31.88 -7.85 -2.03
C ASP A 485 -32.47 -7.98 -3.43
N ASP A 486 -32.08 -7.08 -4.32
CA ASP A 486 -32.60 -6.99 -5.68
C ASP A 486 -31.64 -7.67 -6.66
N ILE A 487 -31.99 -8.89 -7.05
CA ILE A 487 -31.14 -9.75 -7.88
C ILE A 487 -31.92 -10.14 -9.13
N VAL A 488 -31.18 -10.19 -10.23
CA VAL A 488 -31.66 -10.65 -11.52
C VAL A 488 -30.90 -11.89 -11.99
N THR A 489 -31.58 -12.74 -12.75
CA THR A 489 -30.95 -13.81 -13.53
C THR A 489 -31.01 -13.48 -15.02
N ILE A 490 -29.90 -13.70 -15.71
CA ILE A 490 -29.76 -13.36 -17.13
C ILE A 490 -30.17 -14.56 -17.99
N GLU A 491 -31.16 -14.36 -18.87
CA GLU A 491 -31.60 -15.35 -19.86
C GLU A 491 -30.89 -15.13 -21.21
N ASN A 492 -30.65 -13.87 -21.58
CA ASN A 492 -29.93 -13.49 -22.79
C ASN A 492 -28.97 -12.33 -22.50
N GLY A 493 -27.67 -12.55 -22.73
CA GLY A 493 -26.58 -11.71 -22.25
C GLY A 493 -26.10 -10.62 -23.20
N GLY A 494 -26.84 -10.31 -24.27
CA GLY A 494 -26.69 -9.09 -25.08
C GLY A 494 -25.28 -8.72 -25.58
N GLY A 495 -24.33 -9.66 -25.61
CA GLY A 495 -22.93 -9.40 -25.99
C GLY A 495 -22.04 -8.81 -24.88
N ILE A 496 -22.49 -8.73 -23.63
CA ILE A 496 -21.67 -8.26 -22.50
C ILE A 496 -21.03 -9.47 -21.80
N ALA A 497 -19.69 -9.58 -21.87
CA ALA A 497 -18.94 -10.73 -21.37
C ALA A 497 -19.26 -11.12 -19.91
N ALA A 498 -19.43 -10.15 -19.02
CA ALA A 498 -19.78 -10.41 -17.62
C ALA A 498 -21.20 -11.00 -17.45
N LEU A 499 -22.16 -10.56 -18.28
CA LEU A 499 -23.53 -11.08 -18.25
C LEU A 499 -23.60 -12.48 -18.88
N GLU A 500 -22.86 -12.70 -19.97
CA GLU A 500 -22.73 -14.02 -20.59
C GLU A 500 -22.09 -15.02 -19.62
N TYR A 501 -21.05 -14.60 -18.91
CA TYR A 501 -20.44 -15.42 -17.87
C TYR A 501 -21.45 -15.79 -16.77
N ALA A 502 -22.21 -14.81 -16.27
CA ALA A 502 -23.23 -15.07 -15.25
C ALA A 502 -24.31 -16.03 -15.75
N LYS A 503 -24.80 -15.85 -16.97
CA LYS A 503 -25.76 -16.76 -17.61
C LYS A 503 -25.22 -18.18 -17.72
N ASN A 504 -24.04 -18.35 -18.32
CA ASN A 504 -23.43 -19.66 -18.58
C ASN A 504 -23.15 -20.44 -17.28
N ASN A 505 -22.88 -19.71 -16.19
CA ASN A 505 -22.62 -20.29 -14.87
C ASN A 505 -23.84 -20.28 -13.94
N LYS A 506 -25.04 -19.92 -14.43
CA LYS A 506 -26.29 -19.85 -13.66
C LYS A 506 -26.20 -18.96 -12.40
N LEU A 507 -25.51 -17.83 -12.53
CA LEU A 507 -25.29 -16.85 -11.47
C LEU A 507 -26.31 -15.72 -11.57
N GLY A 508 -26.70 -15.21 -10.41
CA GLY A 508 -27.44 -13.97 -10.28
C GLY A 508 -26.53 -12.75 -10.32
N ILE A 509 -27.11 -11.60 -10.62
CA ILE A 509 -26.43 -10.31 -10.60
C ILE A 509 -27.29 -9.33 -9.81
N VAL A 510 -26.66 -8.55 -8.93
CA VAL A 510 -27.35 -7.44 -8.25
C VAL A 510 -27.89 -6.46 -9.29
N TYR A 511 -29.15 -6.08 -9.21
CA TYR A 511 -29.82 -5.27 -10.23
C TYR A 511 -29.09 -3.93 -10.49
N TYR A 512 -28.55 -3.30 -9.45
CA TYR A 512 -27.69 -2.12 -9.58
C TYR A 512 -26.50 -2.36 -10.54
N GLN A 513 -25.86 -3.53 -10.45
CA GLN A 513 -24.73 -3.89 -11.30
C GLN A 513 -25.17 -4.15 -12.75
N LEU A 514 -26.37 -4.70 -12.97
CA LEU A 514 -26.97 -4.84 -14.30
C LEU A 514 -27.15 -3.48 -14.98
N LEU A 515 -27.77 -2.52 -14.28
CA LEU A 515 -27.98 -1.17 -14.79
C LEU A 515 -26.65 -0.51 -15.15
N HIS A 516 -25.63 -0.69 -14.31
CA HIS A 516 -24.29 -0.18 -14.60
C HIS A 516 -23.71 -0.75 -15.89
N TYR A 517 -23.83 -2.07 -16.12
CA TYR A 517 -23.33 -2.71 -17.34
C TYR A 517 -24.08 -2.24 -18.58
N LEU A 518 -25.39 -2.06 -18.52
CA LEU A 518 -26.18 -1.54 -19.64
C LEU A 518 -25.83 -0.09 -19.95
N GLN A 519 -25.63 0.76 -18.93
CA GLN A 519 -25.24 2.16 -19.16
C GLN A 519 -23.87 2.27 -19.85
N GLN A 520 -22.94 1.35 -19.59
CA GLN A 520 -21.64 1.29 -20.28
C GLN A 520 -21.73 0.70 -21.69
N ASN A 521 -22.80 -0.04 -22.00
CA ASN A 521 -23.02 -0.73 -23.27
C ASN A 521 -24.44 -0.43 -23.79
N PRO A 522 -24.72 0.83 -24.20
CA PRO A 522 -26.08 1.30 -24.45
C PRO A 522 -26.80 0.57 -25.61
N THR A 523 -26.04 -0.05 -26.51
CA THR A 523 -26.57 -0.82 -27.65
C THR A 523 -26.92 -2.27 -27.29
N ALA A 524 -26.50 -2.76 -26.12
CA ALA A 524 -26.78 -4.12 -25.67
C ALA A 524 -28.27 -4.28 -25.37
N LYS A 525 -28.84 -5.40 -25.81
CA LYS A 525 -30.20 -5.82 -25.49
C LYS A 525 -30.17 -7.13 -24.74
N ILE A 526 -30.85 -7.18 -23.60
CA ILE A 526 -30.81 -8.33 -22.69
C ILE A 526 -32.22 -8.80 -22.34
N ASP A 527 -32.30 -10.08 -21.98
CA ASP A 527 -33.46 -10.67 -21.35
C ASP A 527 -33.07 -11.08 -19.93
N TYR A 528 -33.83 -10.67 -18.93
CA TYR A 528 -33.56 -11.01 -17.53
C TYR A 528 -34.84 -11.27 -16.74
N ILE A 529 -34.72 -12.08 -15.70
CA ILE A 529 -35.80 -12.32 -14.74
C ILE A 529 -35.52 -11.50 -13.49
N ARG A 530 -36.51 -10.73 -13.04
CA ARG A 530 -36.51 -9.98 -11.78
C ARG A 530 -37.84 -10.21 -11.09
N ASN A 531 -37.83 -10.58 -9.81
CA ASN A 531 -39.04 -10.90 -9.05
C ASN A 531 -39.98 -11.91 -9.75
N SER A 532 -39.42 -12.93 -10.39
CA SER A 532 -40.14 -13.95 -11.18
C SER A 532 -40.83 -13.43 -12.45
N ILE A 533 -40.58 -12.19 -12.86
CA ILE A 533 -41.09 -11.60 -14.10
C ILE A 533 -39.98 -11.60 -15.14
N LEU A 534 -40.26 -12.13 -16.34
CA LEU A 534 -39.34 -12.11 -17.47
C LEU A 534 -39.46 -10.77 -18.21
N HIS A 535 -38.38 -9.99 -18.20
CA HIS A 535 -38.24 -8.76 -18.96
C HIS A 535 -37.45 -9.07 -20.24
N LYS A 536 -38.06 -8.81 -21.41
CA LYS A 536 -37.45 -9.10 -22.71
C LYS A 536 -36.95 -7.83 -23.40
N GLN A 537 -35.87 -7.96 -24.18
CA GLN A 537 -35.31 -6.95 -25.07
C GLN A 537 -35.05 -5.60 -24.39
N GLN A 538 -34.62 -5.63 -23.13
CA GLN A 538 -34.30 -4.44 -22.35
C GLN A 538 -32.93 -3.89 -22.73
N SER A 539 -32.80 -2.57 -22.76
CA SER A 539 -31.56 -1.85 -23.05
C SER A 539 -31.37 -0.69 -22.06
N ALA A 540 -30.27 0.04 -22.18
CA ALA A 540 -30.09 1.28 -21.42
C ALA A 540 -31.20 2.30 -21.69
N GLU A 541 -31.73 2.35 -22.91
CA GLU A 541 -32.81 3.25 -23.30
C GLU A 541 -34.15 2.85 -22.65
N THR A 542 -34.49 1.55 -22.65
CA THR A 542 -35.76 1.09 -22.06
C THR A 542 -35.77 1.20 -20.54
N LEU A 543 -34.59 1.15 -19.90
CA LEU A 543 -34.40 1.27 -18.45
C LEU A 543 -33.86 2.65 -18.04
N GLN A 544 -34.03 3.68 -18.87
CA GLN A 544 -33.44 5.00 -18.64
C GLN A 544 -33.93 5.62 -17.32
N GLN A 545 -35.18 5.38 -16.93
CA GLN A 545 -35.73 5.87 -15.67
C GLN A 545 -35.00 5.23 -14.48
N ASP A 546 -34.91 3.89 -14.46
CA ASP A 546 -34.21 3.15 -13.40
C ASP A 546 -32.72 3.55 -13.34
N ILE A 547 -32.06 3.73 -14.49
CA ILE A 547 -30.68 4.23 -14.55
C ILE A 547 -30.56 5.60 -13.89
N THR A 548 -31.51 6.50 -14.11
CA THR A 548 -31.47 7.87 -13.57
C THR A 548 -31.78 7.90 -12.07
N ASP A 549 -32.71 7.05 -11.62
CA ASP A 549 -33.17 7.05 -10.23
C ASP A 549 -32.27 6.23 -9.29
N ILE A 550 -31.66 5.15 -9.80
CA ILE A 550 -30.93 4.17 -8.99
C ILE A 550 -29.41 4.37 -9.07
N LEU A 551 -28.85 4.65 -10.26
CA LEU A 551 -27.39 4.70 -10.41
C LEU A 551 -26.80 5.99 -9.85
N HIS A 552 -25.75 5.83 -9.06
CA HIS A 552 -24.98 6.94 -8.53
C HIS A 552 -24.08 7.59 -9.59
N PRO A 553 -23.54 8.80 -9.32
CA PRO A 553 -22.50 9.41 -10.15
C PRO A 553 -21.34 8.44 -10.42
N GLU A 554 -20.68 8.59 -11.58
CA GLU A 554 -19.66 7.64 -12.06
C GLU A 554 -18.54 7.37 -11.05
N TRP A 555 -18.13 8.38 -10.29
CA TRP A 555 -17.07 8.24 -9.29
C TRP A 555 -17.48 7.33 -8.12
N VAL A 556 -18.75 7.29 -7.73
CA VAL A 556 -19.28 6.36 -6.72
C VAL A 556 -19.36 4.94 -7.29
N ARG A 557 -19.79 4.82 -8.55
CA ARG A 557 -19.87 3.54 -9.25
C ARG A 557 -18.52 2.83 -9.34
N LYS A 558 -17.40 3.56 -9.34
CA LYS A 558 -16.03 3.01 -9.31
C LYS A 558 -15.63 2.35 -8.00
N VAL A 559 -16.43 2.46 -6.94
CA VAL A 559 -16.14 1.85 -5.62
C VAL A 559 -17.29 0.99 -5.09
N LEU A 560 -18.46 1.04 -5.72
CA LEU A 560 -19.66 0.31 -5.35
C LEU A 560 -19.87 -0.88 -6.32
N HIS A 561 -19.34 -2.04 -5.94
CA HIS A 561 -19.32 -3.24 -6.80
C HIS A 561 -19.84 -4.48 -6.10
N PHE A 562 -20.43 -5.37 -6.88
CA PHE A 562 -21.05 -6.58 -6.37
C PHE A 562 -20.41 -7.81 -7.00
N HIS A 563 -20.19 -8.86 -6.21
CA HIS A 563 -19.88 -10.17 -6.76
C HIS A 563 -21.13 -10.77 -7.42
N ALA A 564 -20.91 -11.63 -8.41
CA ALA A 564 -21.99 -12.46 -8.93
C ALA A 564 -22.53 -13.37 -7.81
N VAL A 565 -23.84 -13.59 -7.83
CA VAL A 565 -24.55 -14.32 -6.79
C VAL A 565 -24.66 -15.78 -7.18
N ASP A 566 -24.07 -16.66 -6.39
CA ASP A 566 -24.30 -18.09 -6.52
C ASP A 566 -25.51 -18.51 -5.67
N PHE A 567 -26.52 -19.06 -6.34
CA PHE A 567 -27.72 -19.53 -5.68
C PHE A 567 -27.60 -20.94 -5.09
N THR A 568 -26.55 -21.71 -5.44
CA THR A 568 -26.35 -23.06 -4.89
C THR A 568 -26.24 -23.05 -3.36
N VAL A 569 -26.82 -24.08 -2.75
CA VAL A 569 -26.82 -24.30 -1.30
C VAL A 569 -26.41 -25.76 -1.06
N PRO A 570 -25.35 -26.02 -0.28
CA PRO A 570 -24.44 -25.05 0.35
C PRO A 570 -23.56 -24.29 -0.68
N LYS A 571 -23.10 -23.07 -0.35
CA LYS A 571 -22.35 -22.22 -1.31
C LYS A 571 -20.95 -22.80 -1.61
N PRO A 572 -20.64 -23.13 -2.88
CA PRO A 572 -19.34 -23.66 -3.26
C PRO A 572 -18.24 -22.59 -3.20
N CYS A 573 -16.99 -23.05 -3.16
CA CYS A 573 -15.85 -22.14 -3.30
C CYS A 573 -15.70 -21.64 -4.74
N ALA A 574 -15.54 -20.34 -4.89
CA ALA A 574 -15.43 -19.66 -6.18
C ALA A 574 -13.95 -19.41 -6.55
N LEU A 575 -13.25 -20.43 -7.05
CA LEU A 575 -11.84 -20.29 -7.49
C LEU A 575 -11.69 -19.54 -8.83
N ASP A 576 -12.71 -19.61 -9.67
CA ASP A 576 -12.71 -19.28 -11.10
C ASP A 576 -13.59 -18.06 -11.45
N ARG A 577 -14.09 -17.34 -10.45
CA ARG A 577 -15.11 -16.26 -10.58
C ARG A 577 -14.61 -14.89 -10.13
#